data_AF-A0A847G8S8-F1
#
_entry.id   AF-A0A847G8S8-F1
#
_cell.length_a   1.000
_cell.length_b   1.000
_cell.length_c   1.000
_cell.angle_alpha   90.00
_cell.angle_beta   90.00
_cell.angle_gamma   90.00
#
_symmetry.space_group_name_H-M   'P 1'
#
loop_
_entity.id
_entity.type
_entity.pdbx_description
1 polymer ?
#
loop_
_entity_poly.entity_id
_entity_poly.type
_entity_poly.pdbx_seq_one_letter_code
_entity_poly.pdbx_strand_id
1 'polypeptide(L)'
;MHPFDDEHTLELVSFLREAARLARRVRGDLAVMGLTKGDLSPVTVADFAIQALAGQRLGEAFPEIPLVGEEDSAALAAPDSAALLEQVTRYAGEFAGGATAETVCAWIDRGAGEPGDRFWTLDPIDGTKGYLRGGQYAVALALVK
;
A
#
# COMPACT_ATOMS: atom_id res chain seq x y z
N MET A 1 -13.78 5.34 26.42
CA MET A 1 -14.23 5.63 25.04
C MET A 1 -13.46 4.68 24.13
N HIS A 2 -14.13 3.71 23.52
CA HIS A 2 -13.48 2.79 22.58
C HIS A 2 -12.99 3.63 21.40
N PRO A 3 -11.73 3.53 20.96
CA PRO A 3 -11.18 4.47 19.98
C PRO A 3 -11.73 4.34 18.56
N PHE A 4 -12.55 3.32 18.34
CA PHE A 4 -13.27 3.04 17.11
C PHE A 4 -14.67 2.58 17.51
N ASP A 5 -15.69 3.11 16.85
CA ASP A 5 -16.99 2.45 16.79
C ASP A 5 -16.88 1.18 15.91
N ASP A 6 -17.93 0.36 15.91
CA ASP A 6 -17.94 -0.90 15.17
C ASP A 6 -17.70 -0.68 13.66
N GLU A 7 -18.13 0.45 13.11
CA GLU A 7 -18.00 0.81 11.70
C GLU A 7 -16.54 1.08 11.31
N HIS A 8 -15.82 1.91 12.07
CA HIS A 8 -14.39 2.16 11.82
C HIS A 8 -13.54 0.91 12.00
N THR A 9 -13.90 0.04 12.94
CA THR A 9 -13.20 -1.25 13.11
C THR A 9 -13.40 -2.15 11.91
N LEU A 10 -14.61 -2.20 11.35
CA LEU A 10 -14.92 -2.98 10.16
C LEU A 10 -14.16 -2.45 8.94
N GLU A 11 -14.02 -1.13 8.79
CA GLU A 11 -13.28 -0.51 7.69
C GLU A 11 -11.80 -0.90 7.73
N LEU A 12 -11.15 -0.81 8.90
CA LEU A 12 -9.74 -1.18 9.06
C LEU A 12 -9.51 -2.68 8.81
N VAL A 13 -10.41 -3.54 9.28
CA VAL A 13 -10.34 -4.98 9.01
C VAL A 13 -10.57 -5.27 7.53
N SER A 14 -11.47 -4.54 6.87
CA SER A 14 -11.71 -4.64 5.42
C SER A 14 -10.45 -4.28 4.64
N PHE A 15 -9.86 -3.13 4.94
CA PHE A 15 -8.59 -2.67 4.36
C PHE A 15 -7.49 -3.73 4.51
N LEU A 16 -7.23 -4.23 5.73
CA LEU A 16 -6.17 -5.22 5.96
C LEU A 16 -6.40 -6.52 5.18
N ARG A 17 -7.66 -6.94 5.01
CA ARG A 17 -8.01 -8.11 4.19
C ARG A 17 -7.77 -7.86 2.71
N GLU A 18 -8.08 -6.66 2.22
CA GLU A 18 -7.83 -6.25 0.83
C GLU A 18 -6.33 -6.13 0.54
N ALA A 19 -5.57 -5.47 1.42
CA ALA A 19 -4.13 -5.36 1.31
C ALA A 19 -3.44 -6.74 1.31
N ALA A 20 -3.84 -7.66 2.18
CA ALA A 20 -3.31 -9.02 2.17
C ALA A 20 -3.65 -9.79 0.88
N ARG A 21 -4.83 -9.55 0.28
CA ARG A 21 -5.21 -10.15 -1.01
C ARG A 21 -4.38 -9.55 -2.15
N LEU A 22 -4.18 -8.23 -2.15
CA LEU A 22 -3.35 -7.51 -3.11
C LEU A 22 -1.91 -8.04 -3.06
N ALA A 23 -1.31 -8.10 -1.87
CA ALA A 23 0.03 -8.67 -1.67
C ALA A 23 0.15 -10.08 -2.25
N ARG A 24 -0.82 -10.96 -1.98
CA ARG A 24 -0.83 -12.32 -2.54
C ARG A 24 -0.96 -12.33 -4.07
N ARG A 25 -1.76 -11.43 -4.64
CA ARG A 25 -2.01 -11.34 -6.08
C ARG A 25 -0.74 -10.93 -6.82
N VAL A 26 -0.10 -9.85 -6.38
CA VAL A 26 1.17 -9.36 -6.94
C VAL A 26 2.23 -10.45 -6.96
N ARG A 27 2.46 -11.11 -5.81
CA ARG A 27 3.42 -12.20 -5.71
C ARG A 27 3.12 -13.34 -6.69
N GLY A 28 1.86 -13.76 -6.76
CA GLY A 28 1.44 -14.88 -7.59
C GLY A 28 1.64 -14.61 -9.07
N ASP A 29 1.20 -13.44 -9.54
CA ASP A 29 1.28 -13.08 -10.96
C ASP A 29 2.72 -12.83 -11.41
N LEU A 30 3.52 -12.07 -10.65
CA LEU A 30 4.88 -11.75 -11.04
C LEU A 30 5.82 -12.96 -10.94
N ALA A 31 5.53 -13.92 -10.05
CA ALA A 31 6.18 -15.23 -10.06
C ALA A 31 5.89 -16.00 -11.35
N VAL A 32 4.66 -15.97 -11.86
CA VAL A 32 4.27 -16.62 -13.13
C VAL A 32 4.94 -15.92 -14.33
N MET A 33 5.03 -14.60 -14.29
CA MET A 33 5.66 -13.80 -15.37
C MET A 33 7.19 -13.85 -15.34
N GLY A 34 7.82 -14.45 -14.32
CA GLY A 34 9.27 -14.47 -14.14
C GLY A 34 9.88 -13.08 -13.89
N LEU A 35 9.05 -12.10 -13.53
CA LEU A 35 9.45 -10.71 -13.29
C LEU A 35 10.00 -10.59 -11.87
N THR A 36 11.32 -10.74 -11.75
CA THR A 36 12.04 -10.64 -10.47
C THR A 36 13.29 -9.75 -10.54
N LYS A 37 13.51 -9.05 -11.66
CA LYS A 37 14.72 -8.25 -11.90
C LYS A 37 14.44 -6.75 -11.74
N GLY A 38 15.32 -6.07 -11.01
CA GLY A 38 15.35 -4.59 -10.91
C GLY A 38 14.18 -4.01 -10.11
N ASP A 39 13.73 -2.83 -10.52
CA ASP A 39 12.68 -2.05 -9.86
C ASP A 39 11.27 -2.65 -10.01
N LEU A 40 11.11 -3.67 -10.86
CA LEU A 40 9.88 -4.47 -11.01
C LEU A 40 9.84 -5.68 -10.08
N SER A 41 10.49 -5.59 -8.92
CA SER A 41 10.45 -6.68 -7.96
C SER A 41 9.02 -6.83 -7.41
N PRO A 42 8.56 -8.06 -7.10
CA PRO A 42 7.22 -8.27 -6.57
C PRO A 42 6.96 -7.55 -5.25
N VAL A 43 8.00 -7.35 -4.45
CA VAL A 43 7.86 -6.63 -3.18
C VAL A 43 7.62 -5.15 -3.45
N THR A 44 8.45 -4.52 -4.29
CA THR A 44 8.31 -3.11 -4.70
C THR A 44 6.91 -2.81 -5.26
N VAL A 45 6.38 -3.65 -6.16
CA VAL A 45 5.03 -3.46 -6.71
C VAL A 45 3.96 -3.57 -5.61
N ALA A 46 4.12 -4.51 -4.67
CA ALA A 46 3.17 -4.70 -3.58
C ALA A 46 3.22 -3.54 -2.58
N ASP A 47 4.42 -3.05 -2.23
CA ASP A 47 4.62 -1.96 -1.28
C ASP A 47 3.89 -0.70 -1.75
N PHE A 48 4.19 -0.23 -2.96
CA PHE A 48 3.53 0.94 -3.54
C PHE A 48 2.02 0.76 -3.67
N ALA A 49 1.55 -0.39 -4.14
CA ALA A 49 0.13 -0.61 -4.39
C ALA A 49 -0.68 -0.72 -3.08
N ILE A 50 -0.11 -1.30 -2.02
CA ILE A 50 -0.73 -1.35 -0.69
C ILE A 50 -0.73 0.04 -0.05
N GLN A 51 0.36 0.81 -0.15
CA GLN A 51 0.38 2.18 0.36
C GLN A 51 -0.60 3.07 -0.39
N ALA A 52 -0.74 2.93 -1.72
CA ALA A 52 -1.77 3.62 -2.49
C ALA A 52 -3.19 3.28 -1.98
N LEU A 53 -3.48 1.99 -1.74
CA LEU A 53 -4.76 1.56 -1.17
C LEU A 53 -4.98 2.14 0.22
N ALA A 54 -3.95 2.18 1.06
CA ALA A 54 -4.02 2.76 2.40
C ALA A 54 -4.30 4.28 2.35
N GLY A 55 -3.58 5.01 1.51
CA GLY A 55 -3.80 6.44 1.29
C GLY A 55 -5.22 6.74 0.83
N GLN A 56 -5.76 5.95 -0.11
CA GLN A 56 -7.15 6.10 -0.56
C GLN A 56 -8.14 5.83 0.58
N ARG A 57 -8.08 4.66 1.22
CA ARG A 57 -9.06 4.24 2.24
C ARG A 57 -9.00 5.10 3.49
N LEU A 58 -7.82 5.32 4.04
CA LEU A 58 -7.65 6.13 5.25
C LEU A 58 -7.90 7.61 4.96
N GLY A 59 -7.60 8.09 3.75
CA GLY A 59 -7.93 9.45 3.33
C GLY A 59 -9.44 9.71 3.24
N GLU A 60 -10.24 8.69 2.92
CA GLU A 60 -11.70 8.77 2.87
C GLU A 60 -12.32 8.62 4.27
N ALA A 61 -11.86 7.64 5.05
CA ALA A 61 -12.44 7.31 6.35
C ALA A 61 -11.94 8.19 7.51
N PHE A 62 -10.67 8.64 7.46
CA PHE A 62 -10.00 9.37 8.54
C PHE A 62 -9.16 10.55 8.00
N PRO A 63 -9.78 11.49 7.26
CA PRO A 63 -9.05 12.55 6.54
C PRO A 63 -8.18 13.45 7.44
N GLU A 64 -8.49 13.53 8.73
CA GLU A 64 -7.80 14.37 9.71
C GLU A 64 -6.57 13.71 10.36
N ILE A 65 -6.39 12.40 10.20
CA ILE A 65 -5.28 11.66 10.82
C ILE A 65 -4.16 11.46 9.77
N PRO A 66 -2.95 11.99 10.00
CA PRO A 66 -1.83 11.79 9.09
C PRO A 66 -1.48 10.31 8.92
N LEU A 67 -1.10 9.91 7.71
CA LEU A 67 -0.49 8.60 7.44
C LEU A 67 1.01 8.79 7.27
N VAL A 68 1.78 8.00 8.00
CA VAL A 68 3.24 7.89 7.91
C VAL A 68 3.55 6.55 7.24
N GLY A 69 3.84 6.59 5.94
CA GLY A 69 4.20 5.44 5.11
C GLY A 69 5.69 5.43 4.77
N GLU A 70 6.18 4.31 4.23
CA GLU A 70 7.58 4.14 3.83
C GLU A 70 7.85 4.65 2.41
N GLU A 71 6.84 4.59 1.54
CA GLU A 71 6.98 4.85 0.10
C GLU A 71 6.71 6.30 -0.28
N ASP A 72 7.34 6.76 -1.36
CA ASP A 72 7.15 8.09 -1.94
C ASP A 72 7.03 7.99 -3.47
N SER A 73 6.08 8.73 -4.06
CA SER A 73 5.79 8.57 -5.49
C SER A 73 6.89 9.13 -6.40
N ALA A 74 7.87 9.90 -5.90
CA ALA A 74 8.98 10.37 -6.73
C ALA A 74 9.80 9.20 -7.30
N ALA A 75 9.83 8.05 -6.63
CA ALA A 75 10.42 6.82 -7.16
C ALA A 75 9.71 6.30 -8.43
N LEU A 76 8.41 6.59 -8.56
CA LEU A 76 7.58 6.23 -9.71
C LEU A 76 7.61 7.27 -10.84
N ALA A 77 8.05 8.50 -10.54
CA ALA A 77 8.13 9.59 -11.51
C ALA A 77 9.39 9.54 -12.41
N ALA A 78 10.35 8.65 -12.11
CA ALA A 78 11.55 8.51 -12.93
C ALA A 78 11.22 7.97 -14.33
N PRO A 79 11.91 8.42 -15.40
CA PRO A 79 11.64 7.97 -16.78
C PRO A 79 11.68 6.45 -16.96
N ASP A 80 12.55 5.77 -16.22
CA ASP A 80 12.73 4.32 -16.29
C ASP A 80 11.72 3.54 -15.41
N SER A 81 10.93 4.24 -14.58
CA SER A 81 9.92 3.64 -13.69
C SER A 81 8.53 3.50 -14.33
N ALA A 82 8.37 3.84 -15.62
CA ALA A 82 7.07 3.83 -16.29
C ALA A 82 6.36 2.45 -16.20
N ALA A 83 7.12 1.36 -16.38
CA ALA A 83 6.58 0.01 -16.25
C ALA A 83 6.16 -0.32 -14.80
N LEU A 84 6.92 0.17 -13.81
CA LEU A 84 6.58 -0.01 -12.40
C LEU A 84 5.29 0.73 -12.06
N LEU A 85 5.18 2.01 -12.45
CA LEU A 85 3.97 2.81 -12.26
C LEU A 85 2.75 2.18 -12.94
N GLU A 86 2.91 1.59 -14.13
CA GLU A 86 1.85 0.85 -14.80
C GLU A 86 1.39 -0.36 -13.97
N GLN A 87 2.33 -1.16 -13.46
CA GLN A 87 1.98 -2.31 -12.61
C GLN A 87 1.32 -1.89 -11.29
N VAL A 88 1.87 -0.88 -10.61
CA VAL A 88 1.30 -0.34 -9.37
C VAL A 88 -0.11 0.19 -9.62
N THR A 89 -0.30 0.96 -10.70
CA THR A 89 -1.61 1.51 -11.06
C THR A 89 -2.62 0.40 -11.34
N ARG A 90 -2.22 -0.62 -12.09
CA ARG A 90 -3.07 -1.78 -12.37
C ARG A 90 -3.48 -2.49 -11.09
N TYR A 91 -2.53 -2.85 -10.23
CA TYR A 91 -2.84 -3.58 -8.99
C TYR A 91 -3.64 -2.74 -8.01
N ALA A 92 -3.31 -1.46 -7.82
CA ALA A 92 -4.10 -0.57 -6.98
C ALA A 92 -5.53 -0.43 -7.52
N GLY A 93 -5.70 -0.31 -8.84
CA GLY A 93 -7.01 -0.20 -9.49
C GLY A 93 -7.92 -1.43 -9.41
N GLU A 94 -7.37 -2.62 -9.13
CA GLU A 94 -8.16 -3.82 -8.86
C GLU A 94 -8.87 -3.74 -7.48
N PHE A 95 -8.38 -2.90 -6.56
CA PHE A 95 -8.88 -2.79 -5.17
C PHE A 95 -9.45 -1.41 -4.83
N ALA A 96 -9.00 -0.36 -5.52
CA ALA A 96 -9.45 1.02 -5.37
C ALA A 96 -10.09 1.53 -6.67
N GLY A 97 -11.31 2.07 -6.58
CA GLY A 97 -12.01 2.65 -7.73
C GLY A 97 -11.34 3.94 -8.20
N GLY A 98 -11.33 4.17 -9.52
CA GLY A 98 -10.83 5.42 -10.11
C GLY A 98 -9.31 5.54 -10.17
N ALA A 99 -8.57 4.44 -10.05
CA ALA A 99 -7.12 4.46 -10.15
C ALA A 99 -6.63 4.90 -11.53
N THR A 100 -5.83 5.97 -11.54
CA THR A 100 -5.00 6.45 -12.64
C THR A 100 -3.59 6.61 -12.11
N ALA A 101 -2.59 6.75 -12.99
CA ALA A 101 -1.22 7.02 -12.56
C ALA A 101 -1.14 8.24 -11.62
N GLU A 102 -1.89 9.30 -11.93
CA GLU A 102 -1.94 10.53 -11.13
C GLU A 102 -2.58 10.30 -9.75
N THR A 103 -3.76 9.67 -9.70
CA THR A 103 -4.44 9.44 -8.42
C THR A 103 -3.67 8.45 -7.55
N VAL A 104 -3.02 7.45 -8.13
CA VAL A 104 -2.19 6.47 -7.42
C VAL A 104 -0.97 7.13 -6.78
N CYS A 105 -0.26 7.99 -7.51
CA CYS A 105 0.82 8.78 -6.91
C CYS A 105 0.29 9.66 -5.78
N ALA A 106 -0.83 10.36 -5.99
CA ALA A 106 -1.43 11.19 -4.96
C ALA A 106 -1.86 10.39 -3.71
N TRP A 107 -2.30 9.14 -3.88
CA TRP A 107 -2.62 8.25 -2.75
C TRP A 107 -1.37 7.78 -2.02
N ILE A 108 -0.30 7.42 -2.72
CA ILE A 108 0.99 7.06 -2.13
C ILE A 108 1.52 8.21 -1.28
N ASP A 109 1.48 9.44 -1.82
CA ASP A 109 2.02 10.64 -1.18
C ASP A 109 1.22 11.09 0.05
N ARG A 110 0.01 10.55 0.29
CA ARG A 110 -0.65 10.72 1.59
C ARG A 110 0.14 10.10 2.74
N GLY A 111 1.06 9.17 2.43
CA GLY A 111 2.01 8.59 3.36
C GLY A 111 3.13 9.55 3.81
N ALA A 112 3.23 10.74 3.21
CA ALA A 112 4.20 11.77 3.62
C ALA A 112 3.75 12.59 4.84
N GLY A 113 2.82 12.06 5.65
CA GLY A 113 2.46 12.67 6.92
C GLY A 113 3.62 12.66 7.91
N GLU A 114 3.66 13.66 8.79
CA GLU A 114 4.65 13.72 9.88
C GLU A 114 4.08 13.04 11.14
N PRO A 115 4.92 12.29 11.89
CA PRO A 115 4.50 11.74 13.17
C PRO A 115 4.21 12.86 14.18
N GLY A 116 3.02 12.82 14.79
CA GLY A 116 2.59 13.76 15.82
C GLY A 116 1.98 13.04 17.03
N ASP A 117 1.10 13.71 17.77
CA ASP A 117 0.41 13.11 18.91
C ASP A 117 -0.56 11.99 18.49
N ARG A 118 -1.07 12.02 17.25
CA ARG A 118 -1.96 10.99 16.70
C ARG A 118 -1.70 10.80 15.21
N PHE A 119 -1.32 9.60 14.78
CA PHE A 119 -1.00 9.28 13.39
C PHE A 119 -1.15 7.79 13.06
N TRP A 120 -1.42 7.48 11.80
CA TRP A 120 -1.31 6.13 11.26
C TRP A 120 0.14 5.85 10.86
N THR A 121 0.61 4.64 11.10
CA THR A 121 1.86 4.15 10.53
C THR A 121 1.62 2.82 9.83
N LEU A 122 2.21 2.66 8.64
CA LEU A 122 2.02 1.52 7.77
C LEU A 122 3.38 0.96 7.33
N ASP A 123 3.55 -0.35 7.50
CA ASP A 123 4.53 -1.16 6.77
C ASP A 123 3.72 -2.03 5.77
N PRO A 124 3.78 -1.72 4.46
CA PRO A 124 3.04 -2.45 3.45
C PRO A 124 3.37 -3.94 3.39
N ILE A 125 4.65 -4.32 3.54
CA ILE A 125 5.14 -5.70 3.52
C ILE A 125 6.24 -5.87 4.58
N ASP A 126 5.84 -6.14 5.82
CA ASP A 126 6.79 -6.56 6.87
C ASP A 126 7.25 -8.00 6.58
N GLY A 127 8.57 -8.18 6.56
CA GLY A 127 9.20 -9.44 6.20
C GLY A 127 9.37 -9.65 4.69
N THR A 128 9.79 -8.62 3.96
CA THR A 128 10.11 -8.62 2.51
C THR A 128 10.84 -9.88 2.00
N LYS A 129 11.89 -10.36 2.70
CA LYS A 129 12.59 -11.61 2.34
C LYS A 129 11.68 -12.84 2.39
N GLY A 130 10.80 -12.89 3.38
CA GLY A 130 9.78 -13.91 3.54
C GLY A 130 8.75 -13.84 2.41
N TYR A 131 8.26 -12.64 2.11
CA TYR A 131 7.34 -12.41 0.99
C TYR A 131 7.90 -12.93 -0.33
N LEU A 132 9.12 -12.50 -0.71
CA LEU A 132 9.77 -12.86 -1.98
C LEU A 132 10.00 -14.37 -2.15
N ARG A 133 10.30 -15.10 -1.08
CA ARG A 133 10.55 -16.56 -1.14
C ARG A 133 9.30 -17.42 -0.92
N GLY A 134 8.11 -16.81 -0.87
CA GLY A 134 6.86 -17.54 -0.61
C GLY A 134 6.64 -17.92 0.86
N GLY A 135 7.43 -17.37 1.78
CA GLY A 135 7.30 -17.54 3.22
C GLY A 135 6.29 -16.58 3.86
N GLN A 136 6.45 -16.41 5.18
CA GLN A 136 5.61 -15.54 6.00
C GLN A 136 5.96 -14.06 5.78
N TYR A 137 4.94 -13.20 5.85
CA TYR A 137 5.01 -11.75 5.80
C TYR A 137 3.72 -11.20 6.45
N ALA A 138 3.67 -9.90 6.73
CA ALA A 138 2.48 -9.21 7.20
C ALA A 138 2.26 -7.90 6.44
N VAL A 139 1.00 -7.45 6.42
CA VAL A 139 0.68 -6.02 6.19
C VAL A 139 0.41 -5.45 7.57
N ALA A 140 1.16 -4.45 8.00
CA ALA A 140 1.08 -3.93 9.36
C ALA A 140 0.58 -2.48 9.37
N LEU A 141 -0.54 -2.24 10.05
CA LEU A 141 -1.11 -0.91 10.25
C LEU A 141 -1.31 -0.67 11.75
N ALA A 142 -0.91 0.50 12.23
CA ALA A 142 -1.17 0.92 13.61
C ALA A 142 -1.64 2.38 13.68
N LEU A 143 -2.54 2.66 14.63
CA LEU A 143 -2.85 4.02 15.08
C LEU A 143 -2.04 4.30 16.35
N VAL A 144 -1.13 5.26 16.28
CA VAL A 144 -0.41 5.80 17.44
C VAL A 144 -1.18 7.01 17.97
N LYS A 145 -1.35 7.10 19.30
CA LYS A 145 -2.10 8.15 19.99
C LYS A 145 -1.72 8.26 21.47
#